data_AF-A0A920IBJ9-F1
#
_entry.id   AF-A0A920IBJ9-F1
#
_cell.length_a   1.000
_cell.length_b   1.000
_cell.length_c   1.000
_cell.angle_alpha   90.00
_cell.angle_beta   90.00
_cell.angle_gamma   90.00
#
_symmetry.space_group_name_H-M   'P 1'
#
loop_
_entity.id
_entity.type
_entity.pdbx_description
1 polymer ?
#
loop_
_entity_poly.entity_id
_entity_poly.type
_entity_poly.pdbx_seq_one_letter_code
_entity_poly.pdbx_strand_id
1 'polypeptide(L)'
;MNYSKMLDAYSNSEKKAIVEAEDSHAMVLLLFDELIKTLRVFSQNLDPEKGNSEVRSENMSRALTIIYALQSSLDFEQGGEIAENLFRLYEYARQQVISEAKSLKAEGTLVAISSLEDIREAWVEIRSII
;
A
#
# COMPACT_ATOMS: atom_id res chain seq x y z
N MET A 1 40.84 0.43 -25.64
CA MET A 1 39.49 0.28 -25.05
C MET A 1 39.56 0.76 -23.61
N ASN A 2 38.77 1.77 -23.26
CA ASN A 2 38.98 2.56 -22.04
C ASN A 2 38.25 1.90 -20.86
N TYR A 3 38.95 1.00 -20.15
CA TYR A 3 38.43 0.22 -19.02
C TYR A 3 37.85 1.09 -17.89
N SER A 4 38.39 2.30 -17.67
CA SER A 4 37.88 3.23 -16.66
C SER A 4 36.45 3.68 -16.96
N LYS A 5 36.13 4.02 -18.23
CA LYS A 5 34.77 4.45 -18.61
C LYS A 5 33.72 3.35 -18.41
N MET A 6 34.11 2.09 -18.52
CA MET A 6 33.21 0.96 -18.30
C MET A 6 32.95 0.77 -16.80
N LEU A 7 33.99 0.80 -15.96
CA LEU A 7 33.88 0.72 -14.49
C LEU A 7 33.08 1.89 -13.89
N ASP A 8 33.27 3.11 -14.41
CA ASP A 8 32.52 4.29 -13.98
C ASP A 8 31.02 4.18 -14.33
N ALA A 9 30.69 3.60 -15.49
CA ALA A 9 29.30 3.36 -15.90
C ALA A 9 28.63 2.29 -15.02
N TYR A 10 29.34 1.19 -14.70
CA TYR A 10 28.83 0.16 -13.78
C TYR A 10 28.59 0.72 -12.36
N SER A 11 29.55 1.44 -11.78
CA SER A 11 29.39 2.02 -10.44
C SER A 11 28.24 3.04 -10.36
N ASN A 12 28.05 3.85 -11.41
CA ASN A 12 26.92 4.78 -11.47
C ASN A 12 25.58 4.07 -11.63
N SER A 13 25.52 2.94 -12.36
CA SER A 13 24.29 2.15 -12.50
C SER A 13 23.86 1.50 -11.19
N GLU A 14 24.81 0.96 -10.40
CA GLU A 14 24.52 0.38 -9.08
C GLU A 14 24.02 1.46 -8.10
N LYS A 15 24.70 2.61 -8.03
CA LYS A 15 24.27 3.73 -7.17
C LYS A 15 22.87 4.22 -7.53
N LYS A 16 22.56 4.33 -8.82
CA LYS A 16 21.25 4.75 -9.30
C LYS A 16 20.17 3.72 -8.93
N ALA A 17 20.45 2.42 -9.10
CA ALA A 17 19.53 1.35 -8.70
C ALA A 17 19.27 1.36 -7.18
N ILE A 18 20.28 1.63 -6.35
CA ILE A 18 20.11 1.75 -4.89
C ILE A 18 19.21 2.92 -4.53
N VAL A 19 19.43 4.10 -5.14
CA VAL A 19 18.59 5.29 -4.88
C VAL A 19 17.15 5.07 -5.36
N GLU A 20 16.96 4.49 -6.54
CA GLU A 20 15.62 4.17 -7.07
C GLU A 20 14.90 3.12 -6.20
N ALA A 21 15.61 2.11 -5.70
CA ALA A 21 15.07 1.14 -4.77
C ALA A 21 14.69 1.78 -3.42
N GLU A 22 15.52 2.69 -2.90
CA GLU A 22 15.26 3.42 -1.66
C GLU A 22 14.00 4.30 -1.79
N ASP A 23 13.85 5.00 -2.92
CA ASP A 23 12.68 5.83 -3.21
C ASP A 23 11.41 4.96 -3.37
N SER A 24 11.51 3.83 -4.08
CA SER A 24 10.39 2.91 -4.27
C SER A 24 9.92 2.29 -2.94
N HIS A 25 10.86 1.89 -2.09
CA HIS A 25 10.55 1.31 -0.78
C HIS A 25 9.83 2.32 0.12
N ALA A 26 10.35 3.56 0.17
CA ALA A 26 9.73 4.65 0.93
C ALA A 26 8.34 5.02 0.40
N MET A 27 8.16 5.02 -0.92
CA MET A 27 6.87 5.31 -1.56
C MET A 27 5.81 4.27 -1.16
N VAL A 28 6.14 2.98 -1.21
CA VAL A 28 5.22 1.90 -0.79
C VAL A 28 4.82 2.07 0.68
N LEU A 29 5.78 2.39 1.55
CA LEU A 29 5.50 2.64 2.97
C LEU A 29 4.53 3.81 3.18
N LEU A 30 4.73 4.92 2.45
CA LEU A 30 3.82 6.07 2.50
C LEU A 30 2.40 5.72 2.03
N LEU A 31 2.27 4.86 1.02
CA LEU A 31 0.97 4.39 0.55
C LEU A 31 0.28 3.51 1.61
N PHE A 32 1.02 2.63 2.29
CA PHE A 32 0.46 1.86 3.41
C PHE A 32 -0.01 2.78 4.55
N ASP A 33 0.83 3.73 4.97
CA ASP A 33 0.51 4.70 6.02
C ASP A 33 -0.78 5.47 5.70
N GLU A 34 -0.86 6.00 4.48
CA GLU A 34 -2.03 6.76 4.07
C GLU A 34 -3.27 5.88 3.89
N LEU A 35 -3.12 4.64 3.39
CA LEU A 35 -4.24 3.70 3.28
C LEU A 35 -4.82 3.37 4.65
N ILE A 36 -3.98 2.96 5.60
CA ILE A 36 -4.40 2.59 6.96
C ILE A 36 -5.11 3.77 7.63
N LYS A 37 -4.53 4.97 7.56
CA LYS A 37 -5.14 6.19 8.09
C LYS A 37 -6.50 6.46 7.43
N THR A 38 -6.58 6.35 6.10
CA THR A 38 -7.81 6.60 5.34
C THR A 38 -8.91 5.59 5.71
N LEU A 39 -8.57 4.31 5.85
CA LEU A 39 -9.52 3.25 6.26
C LEU A 39 -10.01 3.46 7.70
N ARG A 40 -9.15 3.93 8.61
CA ARG A 40 -9.54 4.31 9.98
C ARG A 40 -10.54 5.47 9.98
N VAL A 41 -10.30 6.51 9.19
CA VAL A 41 -11.25 7.63 9.07
C VAL A 41 -12.57 7.18 8.42
N PHE A 42 -12.49 6.37 7.36
CA PHE A 42 -13.67 5.79 6.71
C PHE A 42 -14.52 5.00 7.72
N SER A 43 -13.92 4.07 8.46
CA SER A 43 -14.63 3.22 9.43
C SER A 43 -15.26 4.01 10.58
N GLN A 44 -14.59 5.06 11.07
CA GLN A 44 -15.13 5.96 12.10
C GLN A 44 -16.36 6.75 11.63
N ASN A 45 -16.53 6.96 10.31
CA ASN A 45 -17.64 7.73 9.73
C ASN A 45 -18.75 6.84 9.14
N LEU A 46 -18.76 5.54 9.45
CA LEU A 46 -19.84 4.63 9.09
C LEU A 46 -21.05 4.76 10.03
N ASP A 47 -20.87 5.25 11.26
CA ASP A 47 -21.96 5.46 12.21
C ASP A 47 -23.02 6.42 11.63
N PRO A 48 -24.29 6.02 11.50
CA PRO A 48 -25.33 6.85 10.91
C PRO A 48 -25.77 8.03 11.81
N GLU A 49 -25.51 7.96 13.12
CA GLU A 49 -25.90 9.00 14.08
C GLU A 49 -24.75 9.98 14.34
N LYS A 50 -23.51 9.51 14.36
CA LYS A 50 -22.33 10.30 14.74
C LYS A 50 -21.33 10.55 13.61
N GLY A 51 -21.42 9.78 12.52
CA GLY A 51 -20.52 9.87 11.38
C GLY A 51 -20.88 11.02 10.43
N ASN A 52 -19.93 11.38 9.59
CA ASN A 52 -20.12 12.37 8.52
C ASN A 52 -20.09 11.68 7.15
N SER A 53 -21.19 11.79 6.40
CA SER A 53 -21.37 11.13 5.10
C SER A 53 -20.38 11.60 4.03
N GLU A 54 -20.06 12.88 4.02
CA GLU A 54 -19.13 13.51 3.09
C GLU A 54 -17.71 13.02 3.37
N VAL A 55 -17.30 13.03 4.64
CA VAL A 55 -16.00 12.48 5.08
C VAL A 55 -15.89 11.00 4.76
N ARG A 56 -16.97 10.22 4.98
CA ARG A 56 -17.02 8.80 4.60
C ARG A 56 -16.79 8.62 3.09
N SER A 57 -17.52 9.36 2.26
CA SER A 57 -17.43 9.24 0.80
C SER A 57 -16.06 9.67 0.25
N GLU A 58 -15.47 10.71 0.83
CA GLU A 58 -14.14 11.18 0.49
C GLU A 58 -13.09 10.12 0.81
N ASN A 59 -13.10 9.59 2.04
CA ASN A 59 -12.13 8.59 2.48
C ASN A 59 -12.34 7.24 1.78
N MET A 60 -13.59 6.87 1.43
CA MET A 60 -13.86 5.73 0.55
C MET A 60 -13.13 5.88 -0.79
N SER A 61 -13.32 7.01 -1.46
CA SER A 61 -12.73 7.25 -2.79
C SER A 61 -11.19 7.28 -2.72
N ARG A 62 -10.65 7.89 -1.67
CA ARG A 62 -9.21 7.95 -1.41
C ARG A 62 -8.62 6.56 -1.14
N ALA A 63 -9.26 5.75 -0.30
CA ALA A 63 -8.82 4.39 0.00
C ALA A 63 -8.78 3.54 -1.27
N LEU A 64 -9.83 3.59 -2.09
CA LEU A 64 -9.88 2.86 -3.36
C LEU A 64 -8.75 3.29 -4.30
N THR A 65 -8.46 4.59 -4.39
CA THR A 65 -7.36 5.12 -5.22
C THR A 65 -6.01 4.54 -4.78
N ILE A 66 -5.73 4.53 -3.47
CA ILE A 66 -4.46 4.01 -2.94
C ILE A 66 -4.38 2.49 -3.13
N ILE A 67 -5.47 1.77 -2.92
CA ILE A 67 -5.54 0.32 -3.16
C ILE A 67 -5.20 0.01 -4.63
N TYR A 68 -5.78 0.74 -5.58
CA TYR A 68 -5.46 0.52 -7.00
C TYR A 68 -4.01 0.85 -7.33
N ALA A 69 -3.45 1.89 -6.72
CA ALA A 69 -2.03 2.22 -6.88
C ALA A 69 -1.14 1.06 -6.40
N LEU A 70 -1.39 0.54 -5.19
CA LEU A 70 -0.68 -0.61 -4.62
C LEU A 70 -0.84 -1.86 -5.50
N GLN A 71 -2.06 -2.18 -5.94
CA GLN A 71 -2.32 -3.30 -6.85
C GLN A 71 -1.56 -3.16 -8.17
N SER A 72 -1.53 -1.95 -8.75
CA SER A 72 -0.83 -1.68 -10.01
C SER A 72 0.70 -1.69 -9.89
N SER A 73 1.23 -1.57 -8.68
CA SER A 73 2.67 -1.61 -8.40
C SER A 73 3.23 -3.03 -8.24
N LEU A 74 2.37 -4.05 -8.20
CA LEU A 74 2.79 -5.43 -8.02
C LEU A 74 3.41 -5.99 -9.30
N ASP A 75 4.63 -6.52 -9.19
CA ASP A 75 5.27 -7.32 -10.22
C ASP A 75 4.92 -8.79 -10.00
N PHE A 76 4.00 -9.32 -10.82
CA PHE A 76 3.58 -10.72 -10.73
C PHE A 76 4.60 -11.70 -11.35
N GLU A 77 5.48 -11.24 -12.24
CA GLU A 77 6.50 -12.09 -12.84
C GLU A 77 7.65 -12.36 -11.85
N GLN A 78 8.14 -11.30 -11.20
CA GLN A 78 9.22 -11.40 -10.21
C GLN A 78 8.71 -11.72 -8.79
N GLY A 79 7.53 -11.22 -8.42
CA GLY A 79 6.98 -11.35 -7.07
C GLY A 79 6.23 -12.66 -6.80
N GLY A 80 5.80 -13.38 -7.85
CA GLY A 80 5.15 -14.70 -7.74
C GLY A 80 4.06 -14.76 -6.67
N GLU A 81 4.14 -15.76 -5.78
CA GLU A 81 3.16 -16.00 -4.71
C GLU A 81 3.00 -14.80 -3.76
N ILE A 82 4.06 -14.02 -3.50
CA ILE A 82 3.98 -12.84 -2.62
C ILE A 82 3.11 -11.77 -3.28
N ALA A 83 3.33 -11.49 -4.57
CA ALA A 83 2.51 -10.54 -5.32
C ALA A 83 1.05 -10.98 -5.38
N GLU A 84 0.79 -12.28 -5.59
CA GLU A 84 -0.58 -12.82 -5.56
C GLU A 84 -1.26 -12.64 -4.19
N ASN A 85 -0.56 -12.92 -3.10
CA ASN A 85 -1.11 -12.80 -1.75
C ASN A 85 -1.36 -11.33 -1.38
N LEU A 86 -0.45 -10.42 -1.73
CA LEU A 86 -0.66 -8.98 -1.56
C LEU A 86 -1.86 -8.49 -2.37
N PHE A 87 -1.99 -8.93 -3.63
CA PHE A 87 -3.13 -8.58 -4.46
C PHE A 87 -4.45 -9.03 -3.82
N ARG A 88 -4.51 -10.25 -3.28
CA ARG A 88 -5.70 -10.79 -2.59
C ARG A 88 -6.04 -9.98 -1.33
N LEU A 89 -5.04 -9.58 -0.56
CA LEU A 89 -5.24 -8.71 0.61
C LEU A 89 -5.81 -7.35 0.20
N TYR A 90 -5.23 -6.72 -0.81
CA TYR A 90 -5.69 -5.43 -1.32
C TYR A 90 -7.11 -5.53 -1.89
N GLU A 91 -7.41 -6.62 -2.59
CA GLU A 91 -8.73 -6.90 -3.14
C GLU A 91 -9.77 -7.13 -2.04
N TYR A 92 -9.40 -7.83 -0.97
CA TYR A 92 -10.25 -7.97 0.22
C TYR A 92 -10.58 -6.60 0.82
N ALA A 93 -9.58 -5.76 1.08
CA ALA A 93 -9.79 -4.41 1.60
C ALA A 93 -10.73 -3.58 0.71
N ARG A 94 -10.54 -3.66 -0.61
CA ARG A 94 -11.40 -3.00 -1.61
C ARG A 94 -12.86 -3.43 -1.50
N GLN A 95 -13.09 -4.74 -1.40
CA GLN A 95 -14.42 -5.31 -1.29
C GLN A 95 -15.12 -4.89 0.00
N GLN A 96 -14.39 -4.86 1.13
CA GLN A 96 -14.94 -4.39 2.39
C GLN A 96 -15.34 -2.92 2.32
N VAL A 97 -14.45 -2.04 1.85
CA VAL A 97 -14.77 -0.60 1.69
C VAL A 97 -16.05 -0.38 0.88
N ILE A 98 -16.23 -1.09 -0.24
CA ILE A 98 -17.41 -0.96 -1.10
C ILE A 98 -18.68 -1.50 -0.44
N SER A 99 -18.57 -2.67 0.20
CA SER A 99 -19.68 -3.32 0.90
C SER A 99 -20.16 -2.46 2.07
N GLU A 100 -19.21 -1.98 2.86
CA GLU A 100 -19.44 -1.32 4.14
C GLU A 100 -19.89 0.13 3.97
N ALA A 101 -19.51 0.79 2.89
CA ALA A 101 -20.08 2.08 2.52
C ALA A 101 -21.62 2.03 2.36
N LYS A 102 -22.18 0.84 2.08
CA LYS A 102 -23.63 0.60 2.00
C LYS A 102 -24.19 0.01 3.28
N SER A 103 -23.51 -0.98 3.88
CA SER A 103 -24.02 -1.70 5.05
C SER A 103 -23.86 -0.91 6.36
N LEU A 104 -22.97 0.08 6.38
CA LEU A 104 -22.62 0.90 7.55
C LEU A 104 -22.07 0.09 8.74
N LYS A 105 -21.39 -1.02 8.45
CA LYS A 105 -20.71 -1.84 9.45
C LYS A 105 -19.26 -1.98 9.08
N ALA A 106 -18.34 -1.90 10.04
CA ALA A 106 -16.90 -1.74 9.77
C ALA A 106 -16.07 -3.03 9.94
N GLU A 107 -16.70 -4.18 10.18
CA GLU A 107 -15.97 -5.36 10.69
C GLU A 107 -14.88 -5.83 9.72
N GLY A 108 -15.18 -5.89 8.43
CA GLY A 108 -14.24 -6.28 7.40
C GLY A 108 -13.15 -5.24 7.16
N THR A 109 -13.49 -3.94 7.16
CA THR A 109 -12.46 -2.89 7.04
C THR A 109 -11.50 -2.91 8.23
N LEU A 110 -11.98 -3.17 9.44
CA LEU A 110 -11.13 -3.28 10.63
C LEU A 110 -10.18 -4.49 10.57
N VAL A 111 -10.65 -5.62 10.04
CA VAL A 111 -9.79 -6.79 9.77
C VAL A 111 -8.73 -6.45 8.72
N ALA A 112 -9.13 -5.79 7.63
CA ALA A 112 -8.20 -5.37 6.59
C ALA A 112 -7.12 -4.41 7.12
N ILE A 113 -7.48 -3.47 7.99
CA ILE A 113 -6.53 -2.57 8.65
C ILE A 113 -5.46 -3.37 9.42
N SER A 114 -5.88 -4.34 10.24
CA SER A 114 -4.94 -5.16 11.01
C SER A 114 -3.95 -5.89 10.10
N SER A 115 -4.43 -6.55 9.04
CA SER A 115 -3.55 -7.22 8.08
C SER A 115 -2.62 -6.26 7.35
N LEU A 116 -3.09 -5.06 6.99
CA LEU A 116 -2.26 -4.04 6.34
C LEU A 116 -1.18 -3.50 7.29
N GLU A 117 -1.47 -3.39 8.59
CA GLU A 117 -0.50 -3.01 9.61
C GLU A 117 0.62 -4.05 9.75
N ASP A 118 0.26 -5.34 9.80
CA ASP A 118 1.25 -6.42 9.84
C ASP A 118 2.18 -6.39 8.62
N ILE A 119 1.62 -6.20 7.41
CA ILE A 119 2.42 -6.11 6.18
C ILE A 119 3.29 -4.86 6.16
N ARG A 120 2.75 -3.72 6.62
CA ARG A 120 3.51 -2.47 6.74
C ARG A 120 4.68 -2.62 7.71
N GLU A 121 4.47 -3.25 8.85
CA GLU A 121 5.53 -3.53 9.83
C GLU A 121 6.62 -4.43 9.23
N ALA A 122 6.23 -5.52 8.58
CA ALA A 122 7.17 -6.38 7.85
C ALA A 122 7.93 -5.61 6.76
N TRP A 123 7.28 -4.67 6.06
CA TRP A 123 7.93 -3.81 5.07
C TRP A 123 9.01 -2.93 5.71
N VAL A 124 8.74 -2.32 6.87
CA VAL A 124 9.74 -1.55 7.63
C VAL A 124 10.93 -2.42 8.05
N GLU A 125 10.67 -3.64 8.50
CA GLU A 125 11.72 -4.57 8.94
C GLU A 125 12.68 -4.97 7.82
N ILE A 126 12.18 -5.19 6.59
CA ILE A 126 13.03 -5.52 5.44
C ILE A 126 14.08 -4.44 5.20
N ARG A 127 13.73 -3.15 5.35
CA ARG A 127 14.70 -2.05 5.23
C ARG A 127 15.75 -2.06 6.34
N SER A 128 15.43 -2.56 7.53
CA SER A 128 16.38 -2.59 8.64
C SER A 128 17.51 -3.63 8.45
N ILE A 129 17.35 -4.55 7.50
CA ILE A 129 18.26 -5.67 7.24
C ILE A 129 19.20 -5.40 6.05
N ILE A 130 18.87 -4.43 5.19
CA ILE A 130 19.62 -4.04 3.99
C ILE A 130 20.46 -2.80 4.29
#